data_AF-A0A0T6A356-F1
#
_entry.id   AF-A0A0T6A356-F1
#
_cell.length_a   1.000
_cell.length_b   1.000
_cell.length_c   1.000
_cell.angle_alpha   90.00
_cell.angle_beta   90.00
_cell.angle_gamma   90.00
#
_symmetry.space_group_name_H-M   'P 1'
#
loop_
_entity.id
_entity.type
_entity.pdbx_description
1 polymer ?
#
loop_
_entity_poly.entity_id
_entity_poly.type
_entity_poly.pdbx_seq_one_letter_code
_entity_poly.pdbx_strand_id
1 'polypeptide(L)'
;MGPIPQSRGALDPESTFRHLRIVHAAMAGAVLTYGLFVLLMLSQDFIPKEGVVGPLPFLRILLWLAAVGNFGVIGRIRAQFLTPQALRQRARAVAQSIATWHIIMFAVADAIAIYGLLLFLLSGLLHDFVVLSGLTLAILFWLRPTAQGYRTLLRQASGS
;
A
#
# COMPACT_ATOMS: atom_id res chain seq x y z
N MET A 1 1.23 42.38 25.25
CA MET A 1 0.77 41.20 24.49
C MET A 1 1.71 41.03 23.30
N GLY A 2 2.66 40.10 23.41
CA GLY A 2 3.57 39.79 22.30
C GLY A 2 2.80 39.06 21.18
N PRO A 3 3.18 39.24 19.90
CA PRO A 3 2.56 38.52 18.80
C PRO A 3 2.73 37.01 18.99
N ILE A 4 1.62 36.28 18.89
CA ILE A 4 1.60 34.82 18.93
C ILE A 4 2.37 34.33 17.69
N PRO A 5 3.42 33.50 17.83
CA PRO A 5 4.16 33.00 16.68
C PRO A 5 3.26 32.08 15.85
N GLN A 6 2.87 32.54 14.66
CA GLN A 6 2.08 31.78 13.68
C GLN A 6 2.89 30.68 12.95
N SER A 7 3.89 30.07 13.60
CA SER A 7 4.83 29.15 12.95
C SER A 7 4.65 27.67 13.31
N ARG A 8 3.47 27.26 13.80
CA ARG A 8 3.13 25.85 14.00
C ARG A 8 1.88 25.50 13.19
N GLY A 9 2.06 24.92 12.00
CA GLY A 9 0.94 24.22 11.36
C GLY A 9 0.93 24.13 9.84
N ALA A 10 1.81 24.83 9.11
CA ALA A 10 1.99 24.54 7.69
C ALA A 10 3.02 23.40 7.57
N LEU A 11 2.54 22.15 7.53
CA LEU A 11 3.39 21.00 7.17
C LEU A 11 4.08 21.32 5.84
N ASP A 12 5.41 21.44 5.87
CA ASP A 12 6.20 21.66 4.66
C ASP A 12 5.87 20.54 3.66
N PRO A 13 5.28 20.86 2.50
CA PRO A 13 4.82 19.86 1.56
C PRO A 13 5.95 18.94 1.07
N GLU A 14 7.18 19.45 1.01
CA GLU A 14 8.36 18.68 0.64
C GLU A 14 8.70 17.62 1.69
N SER A 15 8.58 17.97 2.98
CA SER A 15 8.81 17.03 4.09
C SER A 15 7.81 15.87 4.10
N THR A 16 6.52 16.17 3.82
CA THR A 16 5.44 15.17 3.74
C THR A 16 5.66 14.23 2.55
N PHE A 17 6.04 14.79 1.40
CA PHE A 17 6.34 14.02 0.21
C PHE A 17 7.56 13.09 0.40
N ARG A 18 8.63 13.60 1.00
CA ARG A 18 9.81 12.81 1.35
C ARG A 18 9.44 11.64 2.27
N HIS A 19 8.61 11.91 3.28
CA HIS A 19 8.11 10.87 4.18
C HIS A 19 7.35 9.77 3.43
N LEU A 20 6.42 10.14 2.54
CA LEU A 20 5.65 9.17 1.75
C LEU A 20 6.52 8.32 0.81
N ARG A 21 7.58 8.90 0.22
CA ARG A 21 8.53 8.13 -0.59
C ARG A 21 9.31 7.11 0.24
N ILE A 22 9.71 7.47 1.46
CA ILE A 22 10.39 6.56 2.38
C ILE A 22 9.45 5.41 2.76
N VAL A 23 8.20 5.73 3.13
CA VAL A 23 7.20 4.71 3.45
C VAL A 23 6.93 3.81 2.25
N HIS A 24 6.76 4.37 1.05
CA HIS A 24 6.56 3.59 -0.18
C HIS A 24 7.71 2.62 -0.45
N ALA A 25 8.96 3.10 -0.33
CA ALA A 25 10.14 2.26 -0.50
C ALA A 25 10.24 1.18 0.58
N ALA A 26 9.89 1.51 1.83
CA ALA A 26 9.86 0.55 2.93
C ALA A 26 8.80 -0.54 2.71
N MET A 27 7.62 -0.19 2.20
CA MET A 27 6.56 -1.15 1.88
C MET A 27 6.96 -2.09 0.74
N ALA A 28 7.59 -1.58 -0.32
CA ALA A 28 8.16 -2.44 -1.37
C ALA A 28 9.25 -3.37 -0.79
N GLY A 29 10.11 -2.84 0.09
CA GLY A 29 11.12 -3.62 0.81
C GLY A 29 10.53 -4.71 1.71
N ALA A 30 9.38 -4.45 2.36
CA ALA A 30 8.68 -5.44 3.17
C ALA A 30 8.21 -6.63 2.32
N VAL A 31 7.61 -6.38 1.16
CA VAL A 31 7.21 -7.44 0.22
C VAL A 31 8.41 -8.26 -0.26
N LEU A 32 9.54 -7.60 -0.56
CA LEU A 32 10.78 -8.30 -0.91
C LEU A 32 11.34 -9.13 0.26
N THR A 33 11.17 -8.65 1.49
CA THR A 33 11.56 -9.38 2.71
C THR A 33 10.73 -10.65 2.89
N TYR A 34 9.44 -10.63 2.56
CA TYR A 34 8.63 -11.86 2.50
C TYR A 34 9.17 -12.82 1.44
N GLY A 35 9.60 -12.32 0.28
CA GLY A 35 10.25 -13.13 -0.76
C GLY A 35 11.55 -13.75 -0.28
N LEU A 36 12.38 -12.98 0.42
CA LEU A 36 13.62 -13.48 1.02
C LEU A 36 13.32 -14.56 2.08
N PHE A 37 12.30 -14.36 2.91
CA PHE A 37 11.88 -15.36 3.89
C PHE A 37 11.46 -16.68 3.22
N VAL A 38 10.64 -16.62 2.16
CA VAL A 38 10.27 -17.80 1.37
C VAL A 38 11.49 -18.47 0.74
N LEU A 39 12.41 -17.69 0.16
CA LEU A 39 13.63 -18.21 -0.43
C LEU A 39 14.52 -18.93 0.61
N LEU A 40 14.64 -18.35 1.81
CA LEU A 40 15.36 -18.97 2.92
C LEU A 40 14.70 -20.29 3.35
N MET A 41 13.37 -20.35 3.47
CA MET A 41 12.68 -21.62 3.77
C MET A 41 12.96 -22.68 2.71
N LEU A 42 12.83 -22.32 1.43
CA LEU A 42 13.10 -23.24 0.31
C LEU A 42 14.58 -23.70 0.29
N SER A 43 15.51 -22.83 0.68
CA SER A 43 16.94 -23.18 0.75
C SER A 43 17.28 -24.20 1.85
N GLN A 44 16.42 -24.33 2.87
CA GLN A 44 16.57 -25.29 3.97
C GLN A 44 15.77 -26.58 3.71
N ASP A 45 15.33 -26.82 2.46
CA ASP A 45 14.40 -27.89 2.08
C ASP A 45 13.10 -27.89 2.91
N PHE A 46 12.77 -26.74 3.52
CA PHE A 46 11.51 -26.56 4.22
C PHE A 46 10.45 -26.22 3.18
N ILE A 47 9.89 -27.26 2.58
CA ILE A 47 8.64 -27.17 1.83
C ILE A 47 7.54 -27.47 2.84
N PRO A 48 6.63 -26.51 3.13
CA PRO A 48 5.46 -26.81 3.93
C PRO A 48 4.76 -28.01 3.27
N LYS A 49 4.80 -29.18 3.93
CA LYS A 49 4.23 -30.41 3.38
C LYS A 49 2.78 -30.15 3.00
N GLU A 50 2.36 -30.66 1.85
CA GLU A 50 0.95 -30.69 1.46
C GLU A 50 0.14 -31.29 2.61
N GLY A 51 -0.49 -30.45 3.43
CA GLY A 51 -1.43 -30.87 4.44
C GLY A 51 -0.89 -31.15 5.84
N VAL A 52 -0.63 -30.09 6.61
CA VAL A 52 -1.10 -30.11 8.01
C VAL A 52 -2.65 -30.15 8.05
N VAL A 53 -3.34 -29.70 6.97
CA VAL A 53 -4.81 -29.62 6.88
C VAL A 53 -5.41 -30.09 5.53
N GLY A 54 -4.64 -30.77 4.67
CA GLY A 54 -5.05 -31.12 3.29
C GLY A 54 -5.20 -29.91 2.35
N PRO A 55 -5.64 -30.10 1.08
CA PRO A 55 -6.00 -28.98 0.23
C PRO A 55 -7.15 -28.22 0.92
N LEU A 56 -6.92 -26.94 1.23
CA LEU A 56 -7.94 -26.03 1.77
C LEU A 56 -8.50 -25.17 0.63
N PRO A 57 -9.27 -25.75 -0.34
CA PRO A 57 -9.77 -24.99 -1.48
C PRO A 57 -10.61 -23.81 -1.03
N PHE A 58 -11.36 -23.97 0.07
CA PHE A 58 -12.17 -22.90 0.64
C PHE A 58 -11.32 -21.71 1.09
N LEU A 59 -10.25 -21.94 1.87
CA LEU A 59 -9.38 -20.86 2.34
C LEU A 59 -8.65 -20.19 1.18
N ARG A 60 -8.20 -20.98 0.19
CA ARG A 60 -7.58 -20.46 -1.03
C ARG A 60 -8.51 -19.52 -1.77
N ILE A 61 -9.74 -19.95 -2.02
CA ILE A 61 -10.77 -19.12 -2.67
C ILE A 61 -11.04 -17.87 -1.82
N LEU A 62 -11.16 -18.00 -0.51
CA LEU A 62 -11.43 -16.87 0.39
C LEU A 62 -10.32 -15.81 0.33
N LEU A 63 -9.05 -16.22 0.39
CA LEU A 63 -7.91 -15.31 0.34
C LEU A 63 -7.73 -14.67 -1.05
N TRP A 64 -8.02 -15.41 -2.12
CA TRP A 64 -8.07 -14.85 -3.47
C TRP A 64 -9.19 -13.83 -3.64
N LEU A 65 -10.40 -14.13 -3.13
CA LEU A 65 -11.52 -13.17 -3.13
C LEU A 65 -11.19 -11.94 -2.28
N ALA A 66 -10.53 -12.11 -1.14
CA ALA A 66 -10.06 -11.00 -0.31
C ALA A 66 -9.02 -10.15 -1.05
N ALA A 67 -8.09 -10.76 -1.79
CA ALA A 67 -7.12 -10.05 -2.61
C ALA A 67 -7.79 -9.22 -3.71
N VAL A 68 -8.75 -9.81 -4.43
CA VAL A 68 -9.55 -9.11 -5.45
C VAL A 68 -10.36 -7.97 -4.81
N GLY A 69 -10.95 -8.22 -3.65
CA GLY A 69 -11.67 -7.21 -2.87
C GLY A 69 -10.76 -6.03 -2.49
N ASN A 70 -9.57 -6.30 -1.95
CA ASN A 70 -8.59 -5.27 -1.60
C ASN A 70 -8.13 -4.47 -2.82
N PHE A 71 -7.90 -5.14 -3.97
CA PHE A 71 -7.61 -4.45 -5.23
C PHE A 71 -8.75 -3.51 -5.64
N GLY A 72 -10.00 -3.97 -5.54
CA GLY A 72 -11.19 -3.14 -5.80
C GLY A 72 -11.30 -1.95 -4.85
N VAL A 73 -11.00 -2.15 -3.56
CA VAL A 73 -10.97 -1.07 -2.55
C VAL A 73 -9.92 -0.02 -2.92
N ILE A 74 -8.70 -0.43 -3.28
CA ILE A 74 -7.65 0.49 -3.74
C ILE A 74 -8.12 1.30 -4.95
N GLY A 75 -8.73 0.64 -5.94
CA GLY A 75 -9.30 1.30 -7.11
C GLY A 75 -10.39 2.32 -6.75
N ARG A 76 -11.31 1.96 -5.85
CA ARG A 76 -12.40 2.83 -5.39
C ARG A 76 -11.87 4.05 -4.63
N ILE A 77 -10.93 3.86 -3.70
CA ILE A 77 -10.32 4.98 -2.96
C ILE A 77 -9.61 5.91 -3.95
N ARG A 78 -8.84 5.37 -4.89
CA ARG A 78 -8.15 6.18 -5.90
C ARG A 78 -9.11 6.96 -6.80
N ALA A 79 -10.23 6.36 -7.21
CA ALA A 79 -11.25 7.03 -8.02
C ALA A 79 -11.92 8.19 -7.27
N GLN A 80 -12.21 8.01 -5.98
CA GLN A 80 -12.80 9.07 -5.15
C GLN A 80 -11.86 10.29 -5.01
N PHE A 81 -10.55 10.07 -5.04
CA PHE A 81 -9.54 11.12 -4.97
C PHE A 81 -9.41 11.99 -6.22
N LEU A 82 -9.80 11.48 -7.39
CA LEU A 82 -9.75 12.22 -8.65
C LEU A 82 -10.93 13.22 -8.79
N THR A 83 -11.87 13.24 -7.83
CA THR A 83 -13.04 14.13 -7.88
C THR A 83 -12.68 15.55 -7.42
N PRO A 84 -12.86 16.60 -8.26
CA PRO A 84 -12.46 17.98 -7.95
C PRO A 84 -13.09 18.60 -6.69
N GLN A 85 -14.22 18.07 -6.23
CA GLN A 85 -14.96 18.59 -5.08
C GLN A 85 -14.29 18.23 -3.73
N ALA A 86 -13.69 17.04 -3.62
CA ALA A 86 -13.01 16.59 -2.40
C ALA A 86 -11.71 17.37 -2.13
N LEU A 87 -11.06 17.83 -3.20
CA LEU A 87 -9.85 18.68 -3.15
C LEU A 87 -10.16 20.09 -2.65
N ARG A 88 -11.28 20.70 -3.08
CA ARG A 88 -11.66 22.07 -2.68
C ARG A 88 -12.10 22.16 -1.22
N GLN A 89 -12.88 21.20 -0.72
CA GLN A 89 -13.31 21.21 0.69
C GLN A 89 -12.17 21.00 1.70
N ARG A 90 -11.00 20.48 1.27
CA ARG A 90 -9.91 20.10 2.16
C ARG A 90 -8.67 20.99 2.06
N ALA A 91 -8.71 22.12 1.34
CA ALA A 91 -7.58 22.99 0.96
C ALA A 91 -6.50 23.24 2.05
N ARG A 92 -6.84 23.29 3.35
CA ARG A 92 -5.87 23.44 4.46
C ARG A 92 -5.39 22.12 5.11
N ALA A 93 -6.08 21.01 4.90
CA ALA A 93 -5.73 19.66 5.38
C ALA A 93 -5.32 18.71 4.23
N VAL A 94 -5.10 19.23 3.01
CA VAL A 94 -4.80 18.45 1.80
C VAL A 94 -3.55 17.59 1.97
N ALA A 95 -2.47 18.15 2.50
CA ALA A 95 -1.20 17.44 2.61
C ALA A 95 -1.30 16.23 3.56
N GLN A 96 -1.84 16.44 4.75
CA GLN A 96 -1.98 15.38 5.76
C GLN A 96 -3.01 14.34 5.34
N SER A 97 -4.12 14.76 4.75
CA SER A 97 -5.12 13.82 4.23
C SER A 97 -4.53 12.96 3.10
N ILE A 98 -3.87 13.54 2.09
CA ILE A 98 -3.23 12.78 1.01
C ILE A 98 -2.22 11.77 1.57
N ALA A 99 -1.43 12.16 2.56
CA ALA A 99 -0.47 11.26 3.18
C ALA A 99 -1.14 10.06 3.86
N THR A 100 -2.16 10.31 4.69
CA THR A 100 -2.94 9.24 5.34
C THR A 100 -3.53 8.27 4.32
N TRP A 101 -4.06 8.78 3.21
CA TRP A 101 -4.65 7.92 2.18
C TRP A 101 -3.63 7.03 1.47
N HIS A 102 -2.44 7.55 1.16
CA HIS A 102 -1.36 6.72 0.61
C HIS A 102 -0.97 5.63 1.60
N ILE A 103 -0.84 5.96 2.89
CA ILE A 103 -0.53 4.97 3.93
C ILE A 103 -1.60 3.88 3.98
N ILE A 104 -2.89 4.25 3.95
CA ILE A 104 -4.00 3.29 3.91
C ILE A 104 -3.92 2.40 2.66
N MET A 105 -3.71 2.99 1.47
CA MET A 105 -3.60 2.21 0.23
C MET A 105 -2.40 1.26 0.26
N PHE A 106 -1.27 1.67 0.83
CA PHE A 106 -0.10 0.81 1.00
C PHE A 106 -0.38 -0.35 1.94
N ALA A 107 -1.03 -0.10 3.08
CA ALA A 107 -1.41 -1.16 4.02
C ALA A 107 -2.38 -2.18 3.39
N VAL A 108 -3.37 -1.70 2.61
CA VAL A 108 -4.30 -2.58 1.89
C VAL A 108 -3.59 -3.39 0.81
N ALA A 109 -2.61 -2.80 0.11
CA ALA A 109 -1.81 -3.51 -0.87
C ALA A 109 -0.90 -4.57 -0.23
N ASP A 110 -0.29 -4.25 0.91
CA ASP A 110 0.59 -5.15 1.66
C ASP A 110 -0.15 -6.39 2.18
N ALA A 111 -1.41 -6.23 2.60
CA ALA A 111 -2.27 -7.35 2.97
C ALA A 111 -2.40 -8.42 1.87
N ILE A 112 -2.39 -8.02 0.59
CA ILE A 112 -2.44 -8.96 -0.54
C ILE A 112 -1.18 -9.86 -0.58
N ALA A 113 0.00 -9.29 -0.32
CA ALA A 113 1.24 -10.06 -0.25
C ALA A 113 1.23 -11.03 0.95
N ILE A 114 0.70 -10.58 2.08
CA ILE A 114 0.51 -11.41 3.28
C ILE A 114 -0.41 -12.60 2.97
N TYR A 115 -1.50 -12.41 2.20
CA TYR A 115 -2.36 -13.53 1.79
C TYR A 115 -1.60 -14.55 0.94
N GLY A 116 -0.75 -14.10 0.02
CA GLY A 116 0.15 -14.98 -0.74
C GLY A 116 1.09 -15.76 0.15
N LEU A 117 1.68 -15.10 1.14
CA LEU A 117 2.59 -15.74 2.09
C LEU A 117 1.86 -16.80 2.93
N LEU A 118 0.66 -16.49 3.43
CA LEU A 118 -0.18 -17.44 4.15
C LEU A 118 -0.54 -18.64 3.29
N LEU A 119 -0.91 -18.43 2.02
CA LEU A 119 -1.21 -19.53 1.10
C LEU A 119 0.00 -20.42 0.89
N PHE A 120 1.20 -19.86 0.69
CA PHE A 120 2.42 -20.65 0.59
C PHE A 120 2.69 -21.44 1.86
N LEU A 121 2.59 -20.83 3.03
CA LEU A 121 2.83 -21.51 4.31
C LEU A 121 1.84 -22.64 4.59
N LEU A 122 0.59 -22.51 4.17
CA LEU A 122 -0.46 -23.49 4.45
C LEU A 122 -0.60 -24.58 3.40
N SER A 123 -0.30 -24.29 2.13
CA SER A 123 -0.49 -25.21 1.00
C SER A 123 0.81 -25.69 0.35
N GLY A 124 1.95 -25.05 0.65
CA GLY A 124 3.22 -25.30 -0.02
C GLY A 124 3.29 -24.76 -1.46
N LEU A 125 2.20 -24.19 -2.00
CA LEU A 125 2.13 -23.73 -3.38
C LEU A 125 2.83 -22.37 -3.55
N LEU A 126 4.05 -22.40 -4.06
CA LEU A 126 4.85 -21.20 -4.36
C LEU A 126 4.15 -20.27 -5.35
N HIS A 127 3.36 -20.83 -6.27
CA HIS A 127 2.64 -20.06 -7.29
C HIS A 127 1.74 -18.97 -6.68
N ASP A 128 0.97 -19.29 -5.63
CA ASP A 128 0.06 -18.32 -5.02
C ASP A 128 0.82 -17.14 -4.40
N PHE A 129 1.95 -17.43 -3.75
CA PHE A 129 2.82 -16.40 -3.20
C PHE A 129 3.41 -15.50 -4.29
N VAL A 130 3.94 -16.08 -5.37
CA VAL A 130 4.56 -15.32 -6.47
C VAL A 130 3.53 -14.42 -7.14
N VAL A 131 2.33 -14.92 -7.43
CA VAL A 131 1.30 -14.13 -8.11
C VAL A 131 0.80 -12.99 -7.22
N LEU A 132 0.47 -13.26 -5.95
CA LEU A 132 -0.06 -12.21 -5.06
C LEU A 132 1.01 -11.19 -4.67
N SER A 133 2.26 -11.60 -4.45
CA SER A 133 3.38 -10.68 -4.20
C SER A 133 3.69 -9.83 -5.43
N GLY A 134 3.71 -10.45 -6.62
CA GLY A 134 3.90 -9.74 -7.88
C GLY A 134 2.78 -8.71 -8.12
N LEU A 135 1.54 -9.08 -7.82
CA LEU A 135 0.40 -8.17 -7.86
C LEU A 135 0.57 -6.99 -6.88
N THR A 136 0.98 -7.24 -5.63
CA THR A 136 1.26 -6.18 -4.66
C THR A 136 2.35 -5.24 -5.16
N LEU A 137 3.45 -5.76 -5.70
CA LEU A 137 4.52 -4.92 -6.27
C LEU A 137 4.03 -4.09 -7.45
N ALA A 138 3.20 -4.67 -8.33
CA ALA A 138 2.58 -3.95 -9.44
C ALA A 138 1.65 -2.83 -8.94
N ILE A 139 0.85 -3.09 -7.91
CA ILE A 139 -0.01 -2.10 -7.26
C ILE A 139 0.83 -0.98 -6.63
N LEU A 140 1.88 -1.32 -5.87
CA LEU A 140 2.78 -0.35 -5.26
C LEU A 140 3.49 0.49 -6.33
N PHE A 141 3.91 -0.11 -7.43
CA PHE A 141 4.48 0.61 -8.58
C PHE A 141 3.45 1.58 -9.19
N TRP A 142 2.20 1.15 -9.32
CA TRP A 142 1.10 1.97 -9.82
C TRP A 142 0.65 3.07 -8.86
N LEU A 143 0.86 2.90 -7.55
CA LEU A 143 0.57 3.85 -6.48
C LEU A 143 1.78 4.74 -6.13
N ARG A 144 2.83 4.76 -6.97
CA ARG A 144 4.05 5.50 -6.69
C ARG A 144 3.76 7.00 -6.45
N PRO A 145 4.17 7.56 -5.30
CA PRO A 145 3.94 8.97 -5.02
C PRO A 145 4.76 9.83 -5.98
N THR A 146 4.10 10.62 -6.84
CA THR A 146 4.74 11.48 -7.84
C THR A 146 4.79 12.94 -7.38
N ALA A 147 5.98 13.53 -7.41
CA ALA A 147 6.21 14.92 -6.98
C ALA A 147 5.39 15.93 -7.81
N GLN A 148 5.23 15.66 -9.11
CA GLN A 148 4.45 16.50 -10.01
C GLN A 148 2.96 16.51 -9.65
N GLY A 149 2.39 15.34 -9.32
CA GLY A 149 1.00 15.22 -8.88
C GLY A 149 0.75 15.96 -7.56
N TYR A 150 1.69 15.90 -6.63
CA TYR A 150 1.56 16.64 -5.37
C TYR A 150 1.65 18.16 -5.56
N ARG A 151 2.58 18.62 -6.43
CA ARG A 151 2.72 20.04 -6.77
C ARG A 151 1.52 20.59 -7.53
N THR A 152 0.90 19.84 -8.43
CA THR A 152 -0.33 20.27 -9.13
C THR A 152 -1.52 20.34 -8.17
N LEU A 153 -1.67 19.37 -7.26
CA LEU A 153 -2.72 19.40 -6.23
C LEU A 153 -2.55 20.57 -5.26
N LEU A 154 -1.31 20.87 -4.85
CA LEU A 154 -1.02 22.05 -4.01
C LEU A 154 -1.28 23.36 -4.75
N ARG A 155 -0.85 23.48 -6.01
CA ARG A 155 -1.10 24.68 -6.84
C ARG A 155 -2.59 24.91 -7.05
N GLN A 156 -3.39 23.85 -7.25
CA GLN A 156 -4.84 23.94 -7.33
C GLN A 156 -5.48 24.37 -6.00
N ALA A 157 -4.92 23.95 -4.86
CA ALA A 157 -5.40 24.32 -3.54
C ALA A 157 -4.98 25.73 -3.09
N SER A 158 -3.85 26.26 -3.59
CA SER A 158 -3.34 27.60 -3.26
C SER A 158 -3.78 28.69 -4.24
N GLY A 159 -4.35 28.32 -5.39
CA GLY A 159 -4.78 29.23 -6.46
C GLY A 159 -6.24 29.68 -6.38
N SER A 160 -6.89 29.52 -5.22
CA SER A 160 -8.25 29.98 -4.91
C SER A 160 -8.27 30.72 -3.58
#